data_AF-A0A5K0UWB9-F1
#
_entry.id   AF-A0A5K0UWB9-F1
#
_cell.length_a   1.000
_cell.length_b   1.000
_cell.length_c   1.000
_cell.angle_alpha   90.00
_cell.angle_beta   90.00
_cell.angle_gamma   90.00
#
_symmetry.space_group_name_H-M   'P 1'
#
loop_
_entity.id
_entity.type
_entity.pdbx_description
1 polymer ?
#
loop_
_entity_poly.entity_id
_entity_poly.type
_entity_poly.pdbx_seq_one_letter_code
_entity_poly.pdbx_strand_id
1 'polypeptide(L)' 'MSEQFNQDLSLGGKIPCGLFNTMFEFTGSWQKDAAGTKSLAFDGWFITLFTVGLTRSQVVLRDHVKKEVPSSWDPAALA' A
#
# COMPACT_ATOMS: atom_id res chain seq x y z
N MET A 1 6.98 -7.56 -10.26
CA MET A 1 6.77 -8.39 -9.06
C MET A 1 5.71 -7.79 -8.14
N SER A 2 5.84 -6.55 -7.64
CA SER A 2 4.80 -5.91 -6.81
C SER A 2 3.41 -5.88 -7.48
N GLU A 3 3.37 -5.59 -8.77
CA GLU A 3 2.11 -5.61 -9.55
C GLU A 3 1.47 -7.01 -9.61
N GLN A 4 2.25 -8.09 -9.62
CA GLN A 4 1.72 -9.45 -9.56
C GLN A 4 1.04 -9.70 -8.20
N PHE A 5 1.71 -9.36 -7.10
CA PHE A 5 1.13 -9.44 -5.75
C PHE A 5 -0.17 -8.63 -5.63
N ASN A 6 -0.23 -7.47 -6.28
CA ASN A 6 -1.45 -6.67 -6.33
C ASN A 6 -2.57 -7.40 -7.06
N GLN A 7 -2.29 -7.95 -8.25
CA GLN A 7 -3.28 -8.69 -9.06
C GLN A 7 -3.80 -9.92 -8.32
N ASP A 8 -2.93 -10.65 -7.62
CA ASP A 8 -3.31 -11.82 -6.80
C ASP A 8 -4.27 -11.42 -5.66
N LEU A 9 -4.20 -10.16 -5.19
CA LEU A 9 -5.10 -9.57 -4.20
C LEU A 9 -6.27 -8.79 -4.81
N SER A 10 -6.48 -8.87 -6.13
CA SER A 10 -7.48 -8.08 -6.86
C SER A 10 -7.32 -6.56 -6.69
N LEU A 11 -6.10 -6.10 -6.42
CA LEU A 11 -5.71 -4.70 -6.33
C LEU A 11 -5.17 -4.24 -7.70
N GLY A 12 -5.58 -3.05 -8.13
CA GLY A 12 -5.07 -2.44 -9.35
C GLY A 12 -3.91 -1.47 -9.09
N GLY A 13 -3.07 -1.25 -10.11
CA GLY A 13 -2.05 -0.21 -10.11
C GLY A 13 -0.66 -0.66 -9.61
N LYS A 14 0.25 0.32 -9.57
CA LYS A 14 1.71 0.10 -9.40
C LYS A 14 2.22 0.24 -7.96
N ILE A 15 1.38 0.74 -7.05
CA ILE A 15 1.76 0.92 -5.63
C ILE A 15 1.76 -0.47 -4.98
N PRO A 16 2.87 -0.92 -4.37
CA PRO A 16 2.92 -2.25 -3.78
C PRO A 16 1.93 -2.39 -2.62
N CYS A 17 1.21 -3.51 -2.59
CA CYS A 17 0.32 -3.85 -1.50
C CYS A 17 1.07 -4.05 -0.18
N GLY A 18 0.33 -3.99 0.93
CA GLY A 18 0.90 -4.23 2.27
C GLY A 18 1.59 -5.59 2.40
N LEU A 19 1.04 -6.64 1.78
CA LEU A 19 1.65 -7.97 1.79
C LEU A 19 3.06 -7.97 1.17
N PHE A 20 3.21 -7.35 0.00
CA PHE A 20 4.51 -7.20 -0.66
C PHE A 20 5.48 -6.39 0.22
N ASN A 21 5.00 -5.27 0.79
CA ASN A 21 5.84 -4.42 1.63
C ASN A 21 6.34 -5.15 2.87
N THR A 22 5.47 -5.89 3.56
CA THR A 22 5.85 -6.69 4.72
C THR A 22 6.82 -7.81 4.35
N MET A 23 6.62 -8.47 3.21
CA MET A 23 7.47 -9.59 2.78
C MET A 23 8.91 -9.16 2.47
N PHE A 24 9.10 -7.97 1.89
CA PHE A 24 10.41 -7.47 1.47
C PHE A 24 10.94 -6.32 2.32
N GLU A 25 10.32 -6.06 3.47
CA GLU A 25 10.71 -5.01 4.41
C GLU A 25 10.72 -3.59 3.80
N PHE A 26 9.77 -3.30 2.91
CA PHE A 26 9.58 -1.94 2.37
C PHE A 26 8.80 -1.11 3.39
N THR A 27 9.53 -0.44 4.30
CA THR A 27 8.94 0.36 5.38
C THR A 27 8.87 1.85 5.06
N GLY A 28 9.48 2.30 3.96
CA GLY A 28 9.58 3.70 3.58
C GLY A 28 8.58 4.10 2.48
N SER A 29 8.88 5.19 1.79
CA SER A 29 8.19 5.51 0.54
C SER A 29 8.58 4.46 -0.51
N TRP A 30 7.59 3.78 -1.09
CA TRP A 30 7.82 2.67 -2.01
C TRP A 30 8.77 3.00 -3.17
N GLN A 31 8.82 4.26 -3.64
CA GLN A 31 9.75 4.69 -4.69
C GLN A 31 11.22 4.60 -4.25
N LYS A 32 11.53 4.98 -3.00
CA LYS A 32 12.89 4.94 -2.46
C LYS A 32 13.34 3.51 -2.22
N ASP A 33 12.47 2.70 -1.62
CA ASP A 33 12.76 1.30 -1.32
C ASP A 33 12.97 0.51 -2.62
N ALA A 34 12.13 0.76 -3.64
CA ALA A 34 12.31 0.20 -4.98
C ALA A 34 13.64 0.65 -5.64
N ALA A 35 14.00 1.93 -5.54
CA ALA A 35 15.25 2.45 -6.11
C ALA A 35 16.51 1.88 -5.44
N GLY A 36 16.45 1.60 -4.13
CA GLY A 36 17.54 0.99 -3.38
C GLY A 36 17.68 -0.53 -3.59
N THR A 37 16.65 -1.17 -4.14
CA THR A 37 16.58 -2.62 -4.30
C THR A 37 17.22 -3.07 -5.61
N LYS A 38 18.32 -3.83 -5.52
CA LYS A 38 19.01 -4.36 -6.71
C LYS A 38 18.39 -5.64 -7.26
N SER A 39 17.95 -6.52 -6.36
CA SER A 39 17.35 -7.80 -6.72
C SER A 39 16.41 -8.24 -5.61
N LEU A 40 15.31 -8.87 -6.01
CA LEU A 40 14.36 -9.55 -5.14
C LEU A 40 14.15 -10.97 -5.65
N ALA A 41 13.97 -11.89 -4.72
CA ALA A 41 13.60 -13.26 -5.03
C ALA A 41 12.47 -13.67 -4.09
N PHE A 42 11.56 -14.48 -4.60
CA PHE A 42 10.46 -15.06 -3.86
C PHE A 42 10.33 -16.52 -4.26
N ASP A 43 10.37 -17.41 -3.28
CA ASP A 43 10.11 -18.84 -3.42
C ASP A 43 9.32 -19.30 -2.20
N GLY A 44 8.17 -19.92 -2.42
CA GLY A 44 7.27 -20.29 -1.35
C GLY A 44 5.93 -20.85 -1.83
N TRP A 45 5.22 -21.51 -0.90
CA TRP A 45 3.89 -22.06 -1.12
C TRP A 45 2.88 -21.40 -0.19
N PHE A 46 1.71 -21.00 -0.72
CA PHE A 46 0.63 -20.41 0.07
C PHE A 46 -0.57 -21.34 0.15
N ILE A 47 -1.15 -21.43 1.34
CA ILE A 47 -2.42 -22.11 1.57
C ILE A 47 -3.41 -21.07 2.06
N THR A 48 -4.36 -20.71 1.20
CA THR A 48 -5.44 -19.76 1.56
C THR A 48 -6.47 -20.48 2.43
N LEU A 49 -6.63 -20.06 3.68
CA LEU A 49 -7.62 -20.64 4.60
C LEU A 49 -9.00 -19.98 4.43
N PHE A 50 -9.04 -18.66 4.25
CA PHE A 50 -10.23 -17.89 3.97
C PHE A 50 -9.86 -16.60 3.24
N THR A 51 -10.81 -16.05 2.47
CA THR A 51 -10.64 -14.77 1.77
C THR A 51 -11.55 -13.74 2.40
N VAL A 52 -10.99 -12.59 2.79
CA VAL A 52 -11.78 -11.44 3.25
C VAL A 52 -12.06 -10.53 2.07
N GLY A 53 -13.32 -10.44 1.66
CA GLY A 53 -13.75 -9.53 0.60
C GLY A 53 -14.10 -8.16 1.17
N LEU A 54 -13.30 -7.14 0.84
CA LEU A 54 -13.72 -5.75 1.04
C LEU A 54 -14.58 -5.33 -0.16
N THR A 55 -15.85 -5.00 0.11
CA THR A 55 -16.70 -4.43 -0.95
C THR A 55 -16.15 -3.06 -1.31
N ARG A 56 -15.87 -2.86 -2.61
CA ARG A 56 -15.38 -1.58 -3.15
C ARG A 56 -16.48 -0.53 -3.05
N SER A 57 -16.66 0.02 -1.86
CA SER A 57 -17.56 1.13 -1.60
C SER A 57 -16.85 2.44 -1.93
N GLN A 58 -17.60 3.44 -2.40
CA GLN A 58 -17.08 4.80 -2.47
C GLN A 58 -16.89 5.32 -1.04
N VAL A 59 -15.71 5.10 -0.48
CA VAL A 59 -15.33 5.68 0.80
C VAL A 59 -15.09 7.15 0.57
N VAL A 60 -15.99 7.99 1.09
CA VAL A 60 -15.84 9.45 1.08
C VAL A 60 -15.31 9.90 2.42
N LEU A 61 -14.37 10.84 2.42
CA LEU A 61 -13.99 11.54 3.63
C LEU A 61 -15.21 12.27 4.19
N ARG A 62 -15.42 12.17 5.51
CA ARG A 62 -16.45 12.95 6.21
C ARG A 62 -16.11 14.43 6.10
N ASP A 63 -17.13 15.30 6.05
CA ASP A 63 -16.91 16.73 5.78
C ASP A 63 -16.13 17.45 6.88
N HIS A 64 -16.25 17.00 8.14
CA HIS A 64 -15.39 17.54 9.21
C HIS A 64 -13.92 17.23 8.94
N VAL A 65 -13.57 16.00 8.52
CA VAL A 65 -12.18 15.63 8.18
C VAL A 65 -11.67 16.50 7.04
N LYS A 66 -12.48 16.75 6.01
CA LYS A 66 -12.09 17.63 4.91
C LYS A 66 -11.81 19.07 5.37
N LYS A 67 -12.61 19.59 6.30
CA LYS A 67 -12.44 20.96 6.85
C LYS A 67 -11.19 21.08 7.72
N GLU A 68 -10.80 20.00 8.40
CA GLU A 68 -9.58 19.95 9.20
C GLU A 68 -8.31 19.77 8.34
N VAL A 69 -8.43 19.48 7.03
CA VAL A 69 -7.26 19.45 6.14
C VAL A 69 -6.74 20.87 5.96
N PRO A 70 -5.49 21.16 6.34
CA PRO A 70 -4.90 22.48 6.14
C PRO A 70 -4.87 22.84 4.64
N SER A 71 -5.12 24.10 4.33
CA SER A 71 -5.03 24.62 2.95
C SER A 71 -3.60 24.62 2.39
N SER A 72 -2.60 24.54 3.27
CA SER A 72 -1.18 24.41 2.94
C SER A 72 -0.55 23.27 3.73
N TRP A 73 0.27 22.46 3.07
CA TRP A 73 1.02 21.39 3.73
C TRP A 73 2.20 21.99 4.51
N ASP A 74 2.09 22.02 5.83
CA ASP A 74 3.19 22.34 6.75
C ASP A 74 3.53 21.10 7.59
N PRO A 75 4.51 20.28 7.18
CA PRO A 75 4.92 19.10 7.93
C PRO A 75 5.40 19.42 9.34
N ALA A 76 5.99 20.60 9.56
CA ALA A 76 6.54 20.97 10.87
C ALA A 76 5.42 21.29 11.87
N ALA A 77 4.26 21.76 11.40
CA ALA A 77 3.08 21.98 12.23
C ALA A 77 2.34 20.67 12.59
N LEU A 78 2.69 19.53 11.97
CA LEU A 78 2.09 18.21 12.20
C LEU A 78 2.92 17.31 13.14
N ALA A 79 4.11 17.77 13.57
CA ALA A 79 5.06 17.02 14.41
C ALA A 79 4.79 17.18 15.91
#